data_AF-A0A0F9PR38-F1
#
_entry.id   AF-A0A0F9PR38-F1
#
_cell.length_a   1.000
_cell.length_b   1.000
_cell.length_c   1.000
_cell.angle_alpha   90.00
_cell.angle_beta   90.00
_cell.angle_gamma   90.00
#
_symmetry.space_group_name_H-M   'P 1'
#
loop_
_entity.id
_entity.type
_entity.pdbx_description
1 polymer ?
#
loop_
_entity_poly.entity_id
_entity_poly.type
_entity_poly.pdbx_seq_one_letter_code
_entity_poly.pdbx_strand_id
1 'polypeptide(L)'
;MSDLKIGINGFGRIGRLVFRESVRREGVDVVAINDLLEVEHLAYLLKYDSVHGKFDGSVEVEDGHLVVNGKTVRITAEREPKNIKWDAVGVEIVAECTGIFKTLDMAQKHIDGGAKKVVISAPSPDAPMFVMGVNHKDVKASNTIVSNASCTTNCLAPMAKVLNDNFGIEEALMTTVHATTATQMTVDGPSQKDWRGGRSALLNIIPASTGAAKAVTKVIPALEGKLTGMAFRVPTADVSVVDLTVRLEKETSYEEIKKAFTPTNHELLLIPEHRKINHFELTEEIK
;
A
#
# COMPACT_ATOMS: atom_id res chain seq x y z
N MET A 1 -4.80 -26.62 8.20
CA MET A 1 -3.80 -25.65 8.68
C MET A 1 -4.56 -24.58 9.42
N SER A 2 -4.04 -24.04 10.52
CA SER A 2 -4.72 -22.93 11.21
C SER A 2 -4.69 -21.69 10.31
N ASP A 3 -5.85 -21.13 10.01
CA ASP A 3 -5.96 -19.90 9.21
C ASP A 3 -5.27 -18.75 9.95
N LEU A 4 -4.45 -17.98 9.23
CA LEU A 4 -3.83 -16.76 9.72
C LEU A 4 -4.93 -15.72 9.96
N LYS A 5 -5.12 -15.32 11.22
CA LYS A 5 -6.14 -14.35 11.60
C LYS A 5 -5.60 -12.94 11.58
N ILE A 6 -6.21 -12.09 10.76
CA ILE A 6 -5.82 -10.69 10.62
C ILE A 6 -6.90 -9.73 11.11
N GLY A 7 -6.46 -8.62 11.69
CA GLY A 7 -7.29 -7.47 12.03
C GLY A 7 -6.94 -6.28 11.14
N ILE A 8 -7.91 -5.42 10.84
CA ILE A 8 -7.68 -4.21 10.03
C ILE A 8 -8.05 -2.99 10.86
N ASN A 9 -7.12 -2.06 11.03
CA ASN A 9 -7.39 -0.76 11.65
C ASN A 9 -7.46 0.32 10.56
N GLY A 10 -8.59 1.00 10.44
CA GLY A 10 -8.88 1.93 9.36
C GLY A 10 -9.43 1.24 8.12
N PHE A 11 -10.74 1.30 7.94
CA PHE A 11 -11.48 0.70 6.81
C PHE A 11 -11.73 1.70 5.67
N GLY A 12 -10.75 2.57 5.46
CA GLY A 12 -10.64 3.40 4.28
C GLY A 12 -10.29 2.59 3.03
N ARG A 13 -9.83 3.28 1.98
CA ARG A 13 -9.54 2.64 0.68
C ARG A 13 -8.58 1.46 0.79
N ILE A 14 -7.45 1.61 1.48
CA ILE A 14 -6.47 0.52 1.62
C ILE A 14 -7.01 -0.61 2.49
N GLY A 15 -7.64 -0.31 3.62
CA GLY A 15 -8.21 -1.34 4.50
C GLY A 15 -9.26 -2.20 3.80
N ARG A 16 -10.14 -1.59 2.99
CA ARG A 16 -11.12 -2.34 2.18
C ARG A 16 -10.48 -3.20 1.11
N LEU A 17 -9.42 -2.72 0.44
CA LEU A 17 -8.69 -3.52 -0.55
C LEU A 17 -7.94 -4.68 0.11
N VAL A 18 -7.30 -4.45 1.25
CA VAL A 18 -6.70 -5.53 2.06
C VAL A 18 -7.75 -6.58 2.41
N PHE A 19 -8.95 -6.14 2.83
CA PHE A 19 -10.05 -7.06 3.11
C PHE A 19 -10.47 -7.86 1.87
N ARG A 20 -10.74 -7.18 0.75
CA ARG A 20 -11.17 -7.81 -0.52
C ARG A 20 -10.18 -8.84 -1.04
N GLU A 21 -8.87 -8.58 -0.93
CA GLU A 21 -7.85 -9.54 -1.34
C GLU A 21 -7.64 -10.66 -0.33
N SER A 22 -7.79 -10.38 0.97
CA SER A 22 -7.62 -11.40 2.02
C SER A 22 -8.71 -12.47 1.95
N VAL A 23 -9.98 -12.08 1.69
CA VAL A 23 -11.09 -13.05 1.60
C VAL A 23 -10.99 -14.02 0.41
N ARG A 24 -10.18 -13.67 -0.60
CA ARG A 24 -9.91 -14.53 -1.77
C ARG A 24 -8.75 -15.50 -1.53
N ARG A 25 -7.99 -15.32 -0.46
CA ARG A 25 -6.75 -16.06 -0.21
C ARG A 25 -7.00 -17.19 0.78
N GLU A 26 -6.74 -18.42 0.36
CA GLU A 26 -6.79 -19.57 1.25
C GLU A 26 -5.80 -19.41 2.42
N GLY A 27 -6.22 -19.83 3.63
CA GLY A 27 -5.41 -19.76 4.84
C GLY A 27 -5.28 -18.37 5.47
N VAL A 28 -6.05 -17.37 5.01
CA VAL A 28 -6.13 -16.03 5.63
C VAL A 28 -7.58 -15.72 5.99
N ASP A 29 -7.79 -15.23 7.21
CA ASP A 29 -9.12 -14.89 7.72
C ASP A 29 -9.11 -13.50 8.36
N VAL A 30 -10.00 -12.61 7.88
CA VAL A 30 -10.17 -11.29 8.50
C VAL A 30 -11.23 -11.41 9.59
N VAL A 31 -10.80 -11.31 10.84
CA VAL A 31 -11.68 -11.58 11.99
C VAL A 31 -12.12 -10.31 12.72
N ALA A 32 -11.46 -9.18 12.47
CA ALA A 32 -11.86 -7.90 13.05
C ALA A 32 -11.51 -6.70 12.16
N ILE A 33 -12.37 -5.69 12.21
CA ILE A 33 -12.16 -4.37 11.63
C ILE A 33 -12.43 -3.31 12.71
N ASN A 34 -11.55 -2.32 12.81
CA ASN A 34 -11.76 -1.13 13.62
C ASN A 34 -11.85 0.10 12.73
N ASP A 35 -12.94 0.85 12.81
CA ASP A 35 -13.13 2.14 12.14
C ASP A 35 -14.17 2.99 12.90
N LEU A 36 -14.14 4.31 12.73
CA LEU A 36 -15.02 5.22 13.47
C LEU A 36 -16.40 5.39 12.82
N LEU A 37 -16.65 4.74 11.68
CA LEU A 37 -17.94 4.74 11.00
C LEU A 37 -18.85 3.62 11.51
N GLU A 38 -20.16 3.87 11.42
CA GLU A 38 -21.20 2.86 11.68
C GLU A 38 -21.07 1.67 10.71
N VAL A 39 -21.41 0.48 11.20
CA VAL A 39 -21.22 -0.79 10.47
C VAL A 39 -21.95 -0.84 9.13
N GLU A 40 -23.14 -0.24 9.03
CA GLU A 40 -23.91 -0.16 7.78
C GLU A 40 -23.16 0.64 6.71
N HIS A 41 -22.45 1.69 7.12
CA HIS A 41 -21.66 2.50 6.20
C HIS A 41 -20.41 1.74 5.75
N LEU A 42 -19.75 1.00 6.65
CA LEU A 42 -18.64 0.12 6.30
C LEU A 42 -19.08 -0.97 5.31
N ALA A 43 -20.23 -1.59 5.55
CA ALA A 43 -20.82 -2.59 4.67
C ALA A 43 -21.14 -2.02 3.29
N TYR A 44 -21.72 -0.81 3.22
CA TYR A 44 -22.00 -0.12 1.97
C TYR A 44 -20.72 0.15 1.16
N LEU A 45 -19.69 0.71 1.81
CA LEU A 45 -18.41 1.02 1.15
C LEU A 45 -17.62 -0.24 0.76
N LEU A 46 -17.82 -1.36 1.47
CA LEU A 46 -17.27 -2.65 1.04
C LEU A 46 -18.01 -3.18 -0.19
N LYS A 47 -19.34 -3.11 -0.23
CA LYS A 47 -20.17 -3.57 -1.36
C LYS A 47 -19.89 -2.82 -2.65
N TYR A 48 -19.75 -1.50 -2.57
CA TYR A 48 -19.68 -0.61 -3.73
C TYR A 48 -18.39 0.19 -3.71
N ASP A 49 -17.51 -0.09 -4.67
CA ASP A 49 -16.30 0.70 -4.89
C ASP A 49 -16.32 1.30 -6.31
N SER A 50 -16.11 2.61 -6.40
CA SER A 50 -16.20 3.35 -7.67
C SER A 50 -15.07 3.03 -8.65
N VAL A 51 -13.93 2.52 -8.16
CA VAL A 51 -12.76 2.17 -8.97
C VAL A 51 -12.71 0.66 -9.20
N HIS A 52 -12.91 -0.12 -8.13
CA HIS A 52 -12.71 -1.58 -8.14
C HIS A 52 -14.01 -2.36 -8.25
N GLY A 53 -15.12 -1.68 -8.56
CA GLY A 53 -16.42 -2.29 -8.78
C GLY A 53 -17.07 -2.88 -7.54
N LYS A 54 -18.12 -3.68 -7.78
CA LYS A 54 -18.86 -4.36 -6.71
C LYS A 54 -18.02 -5.45 -6.07
N PHE A 55 -18.22 -5.65 -4.77
CA PHE A 55 -17.64 -6.79 -4.07
C PHE A 55 -18.15 -8.10 -4.65
N ASP A 56 -17.24 -9.06 -4.81
CA ASP A 56 -17.54 -10.41 -5.31
C ASP A 56 -17.86 -11.35 -4.14
N GLY A 57 -19.10 -11.31 -3.68
CA GLY A 57 -19.57 -12.08 -2.54
C GLY A 57 -20.76 -11.44 -1.81
N SER A 58 -21.21 -12.07 -0.73
CA SER A 58 -22.24 -11.50 0.15
C SER A 58 -21.61 -10.60 1.22
N VAL A 59 -22.31 -9.51 1.53
CA VAL A 59 -21.94 -8.59 2.62
C VAL A 59 -23.24 -8.20 3.32
N GLU A 60 -23.33 -8.52 4.60
CA GLU A 60 -24.53 -8.32 5.41
C GLU A 60 -24.13 -7.73 6.76
N VAL A 61 -25.11 -7.19 7.48
CA VAL A 61 -24.91 -6.66 8.84
C VAL A 61 -25.86 -7.43 9.74
N GLU A 62 -25.30 -8.11 10.73
CA GLU A 62 -26.04 -8.89 11.73
C GLU A 62 -25.46 -8.57 13.11
N ASP A 63 -26.33 -8.23 14.08
CA ASP A 63 -25.95 -7.97 15.48
C ASP A 63 -24.79 -6.99 15.68
N GLY A 64 -24.72 -5.94 14.84
CA GLY A 64 -23.63 -4.94 14.90
C GLY A 64 -22.29 -5.43 14.35
N HIS A 65 -22.28 -6.58 13.69
CA HIS A 65 -21.13 -7.17 13.01
C HIS A 65 -21.32 -7.20 11.50
N LEU A 66 -20.20 -7.30 10.79
CA LEU A 66 -20.21 -7.50 9.35
C LEU A 66 -20.18 -9.00 9.08
N VAL A 67 -21.11 -9.51 8.26
CA VAL A 67 -21.13 -10.90 7.82
C VAL A 67 -20.76 -10.94 6.34
N VAL A 68 -19.60 -11.52 6.02
CA VAL A 68 -19.10 -11.60 4.64
C VAL A 68 -18.95 -13.05 4.24
N ASN A 69 -19.61 -13.46 3.15
CA ASN A 69 -19.61 -14.85 2.69
C ASN A 69 -19.95 -15.85 3.81
N GLY A 70 -20.89 -15.47 4.69
CA GLY A 70 -21.32 -16.27 5.85
C GLY A 70 -20.37 -16.26 7.05
N LYS A 71 -19.26 -15.50 7.00
CA LYS A 71 -18.31 -15.35 8.11
C LYS A 71 -18.54 -14.03 8.85
N THR A 72 -18.68 -14.11 10.17
CA THR A 72 -18.79 -12.94 11.04
C THR A 72 -17.43 -12.28 11.26
N VAL A 73 -17.37 -10.97 11.05
CA VAL A 73 -16.20 -10.10 11.29
C VAL A 73 -16.58 -9.11 12.38
N ARG A 74 -15.83 -9.12 13.49
CA ARG A 74 -16.08 -8.20 14.59
C ARG A 74 -15.79 -6.76 14.16
N ILE A 75 -16.72 -5.85 14.44
CA ILE A 75 -16.55 -4.42 14.19
C ILE A 75 -16.38 -3.68 15.52
N THR A 76 -15.42 -2.76 15.59
CA THR A 76 -15.21 -1.86 16.72
C THR A 76 -15.00 -0.42 16.24
N ALA A 77 -15.22 0.56 17.11
CA ALA A 77 -15.06 1.99 16.82
C ALA A 77 -14.16 2.70 17.85
N GLU A 78 -13.00 2.10 18.13
CA GLU A 78 -12.06 2.60 19.13
C GLU A 78 -11.05 3.56 18.51
N ARG A 79 -10.85 4.70 19.18
CA ARG A 79 -9.84 5.70 18.78
C ARG A 79 -8.43 5.31 19.19
N GLU A 80 -8.29 4.65 20.34
CA GLU A 80 -7.00 4.22 20.87
C GLU A 80 -6.78 2.73 20.59
N PRO A 81 -5.76 2.36 19.78
CA PRO A 81 -5.59 0.97 19.35
C PRO A 81 -5.47 -0.08 20.45
N LYS A 82 -4.94 0.31 21.62
CA LYS A 82 -4.81 -0.55 22.79
C LYS A 82 -6.15 -1.01 23.37
N ASN A 83 -7.25 -0.30 23.08
CA ASN A 83 -8.58 -0.62 23.59
C ASN A 83 -9.36 -1.59 22.67
N ILE A 84 -8.84 -1.90 21.46
CA ILE A 84 -9.54 -2.72 20.47
C ILE A 84 -9.67 -4.19 20.91
N LYS A 85 -8.80 -4.68 21.81
CA LYS A 85 -8.80 -6.06 22.32
C LYS A 85 -8.73 -7.09 21.19
N TRP A 86 -7.64 -7.05 20.42
CA TRP A 86 -7.37 -7.90 19.27
C TRP A 86 -7.32 -9.40 19.63
N ASP A 87 -6.77 -9.71 20.79
CA ASP A 87 -6.66 -11.04 21.39
C ASP A 87 -8.03 -11.70 21.62
N ALA A 88 -9.08 -10.93 21.93
CA ALA A 88 -10.42 -11.45 22.19
C ALA A 88 -11.05 -12.18 20.99
N VAL A 89 -10.57 -11.95 19.76
CA VAL A 89 -10.95 -12.72 18.56
C VAL A 89 -9.76 -13.41 17.88
N GLY A 90 -8.61 -13.44 18.57
CA GLY A 90 -7.41 -14.14 18.14
C GLY A 90 -6.68 -13.51 16.95
N VAL A 91 -6.75 -12.18 16.77
CA VAL A 91 -5.96 -11.49 15.74
C VAL A 91 -4.47 -11.68 16.01
N GLU A 92 -3.75 -12.16 15.00
CA GLU A 92 -2.30 -12.34 15.06
C GLU A 92 -1.57 -11.17 14.43
N ILE A 93 -2.03 -10.70 13.27
CA ILE A 93 -1.43 -9.60 12.53
C ILE A 93 -2.46 -8.50 12.32
N VAL A 94 -2.09 -7.26 12.65
CA VAL A 94 -2.89 -6.08 12.32
C VAL A 94 -2.34 -5.41 11.06
N ALA A 95 -3.22 -5.16 10.08
CA ALA A 95 -2.99 -4.19 9.03
C ALA A 95 -3.38 -2.80 9.54
N GLU A 96 -2.38 -1.95 9.75
CA GLU A 96 -2.58 -0.56 10.17
C GLU A 96 -2.72 0.33 8.94
N CYS A 97 -3.97 0.70 8.64
CA CYS A 97 -4.41 1.36 7.40
C CYS A 97 -5.03 2.75 7.61
N THR A 98 -4.97 3.30 8.83
CA THR A 98 -5.51 4.64 9.13
C THR A 98 -4.65 5.76 8.56
N GLY A 99 -3.34 5.50 8.36
CA GLY A 99 -2.35 6.52 8.03
C GLY A 99 -1.92 7.41 9.21
N ILE A 100 -2.40 7.11 10.42
CA ILE A 100 -2.13 7.85 11.66
C ILE A 100 -1.00 7.20 12.44
N PHE A 101 -1.10 5.90 12.75
CA PHE A 101 -0.17 5.17 13.62
C PHE A 101 1.06 4.66 12.85
N LYS A 102 1.92 5.60 12.41
CA LYS A 102 3.04 5.29 11.49
C LYS A 102 4.39 5.05 12.16
N THR A 103 4.53 5.30 13.45
CA THR A 103 5.79 5.07 14.19
C THR A 103 5.74 3.76 14.96
N LEU A 104 6.90 3.26 15.39
CA LEU A 104 6.98 2.08 16.26
C LEU A 104 6.16 2.28 17.55
N ASP A 105 6.32 3.43 18.22
CA ASP A 105 5.60 3.76 19.44
C ASP A 105 4.07 3.81 19.25
N MET A 106 3.61 4.44 18.15
CA MET A 106 2.19 4.54 17.87
C MET A 106 1.58 3.18 17.49
N ALA A 107 2.28 2.38 16.69
CA ALA A 107 1.83 1.05 16.27
C ALA A 107 1.94 0.02 17.40
N GLN A 108 2.83 0.21 18.37
CA GLN A 108 2.96 -0.63 19.57
C GLN A 108 1.65 -0.73 20.34
N LYS A 109 0.80 0.32 20.29
CA LYS A 109 -0.53 0.29 20.88
C LYS A 109 -1.41 -0.87 20.37
N HIS A 110 -1.20 -1.38 19.15
CA HIS A 110 -1.92 -2.58 18.68
C HIS A 110 -1.43 -3.85 19.36
N ILE A 111 -0.12 -3.95 19.61
CA ILE A 111 0.47 -5.08 20.34
C ILE A 111 -0.01 -5.06 21.79
N ASP A 112 -0.02 -3.87 22.41
CA ASP A 112 -0.56 -3.67 23.76
C ASP A 112 -2.07 -4.00 23.82
N GLY A 113 -2.77 -3.84 22.70
CA GLY A 113 -4.16 -4.24 22.51
C GLY A 113 -4.35 -5.72 22.18
N GLY A 114 -3.30 -6.55 22.21
CA GLY A 114 -3.38 -8.01 22.07
C GLY A 114 -2.96 -8.60 20.73
N ALA A 115 -2.55 -7.79 19.75
CA ALA A 115 -2.01 -8.30 18.48
C ALA A 115 -0.57 -8.83 18.64
N LYS A 116 -0.14 -9.77 17.78
CA LYS A 116 1.25 -10.28 17.82
C LYS A 116 2.20 -9.50 16.90
N LYS A 117 1.70 -9.02 15.77
CA LYS A 117 2.46 -8.24 14.78
C LYS A 117 1.61 -7.12 14.16
N VAL A 118 2.28 -6.11 13.61
CA VAL A 118 1.65 -4.98 12.91
C VAL A 118 2.36 -4.73 11.59
N VAL A 119 1.58 -4.56 10.52
CA VAL A 119 2.04 -4.10 9.21
C VAL A 119 1.42 -2.74 8.93
N ILE A 120 2.25 -1.70 8.91
CA ILE A 120 1.85 -0.33 8.60
C ILE A 120 1.75 -0.17 7.08
N SER A 121 0.58 0.24 6.57
CA SER A 121 0.34 0.39 5.13
C SER A 121 0.81 1.75 4.57
N ALA A 122 1.87 2.31 5.15
CA ALA A 122 2.45 3.60 4.81
C ALA A 122 3.94 3.66 5.20
N PRO A 123 4.72 4.60 4.64
CA PRO A 123 6.09 4.80 5.07
C PRO A 123 6.19 5.15 6.55
N SER A 124 6.99 4.37 7.27
CA SER A 124 7.34 4.63 8.65
C SER A 124 8.69 5.36 8.76
N PRO A 125 8.83 6.35 9.65
CA PRO A 125 10.12 6.98 9.90
C PRO A 125 11.11 6.03 10.58
N ASP A 126 10.65 5.13 11.44
CA ASP A 126 11.46 4.34 12.38
C ASP A 126 11.25 2.82 12.29
N ALA A 127 10.12 2.33 11.75
CA ALA A 127 9.91 0.90 11.55
C ALA A 127 10.72 0.36 10.36
N PRO A 128 11.23 -0.89 10.43
CA PRO A 128 11.88 -1.55 9.30
C PRO A 128 10.90 -1.66 8.13
N MET A 129 11.40 -1.37 6.93
CA MET A 129 10.59 -1.23 5.73
C MET A 129 10.89 -2.34 4.73
N PHE A 130 9.84 -2.97 4.22
CA PHE A 130 9.96 -4.07 3.28
C PHE A 130 9.11 -3.83 2.04
N VAL A 131 9.65 -4.23 0.91
CA VAL A 131 8.95 -4.32 -0.37
C VAL A 131 9.05 -5.77 -0.84
N MET A 132 7.89 -6.36 -1.11
CA MET A 132 7.79 -7.71 -1.66
C MET A 132 8.58 -7.79 -2.98
N GLY A 133 9.21 -8.93 -3.26
CA GLY A 133 10.12 -9.12 -4.40
C GLY A 133 11.51 -8.49 -4.24
N VAL A 134 11.67 -7.47 -3.40
CA VAL A 134 12.92 -6.69 -3.30
C VAL A 134 13.77 -7.09 -2.09
N ASN A 135 13.29 -6.84 -0.87
CA ASN A 135 14.01 -7.13 0.38
C ASN A 135 13.15 -7.89 1.42
N HIS A 136 11.95 -8.33 1.05
CA HIS A 136 11.04 -9.09 1.92
C HIS A 136 11.65 -10.37 2.55
N LYS A 137 12.69 -10.95 1.94
CA LYS A 137 13.42 -12.10 2.51
C LYS A 137 14.28 -11.73 3.74
N ASP A 138 14.50 -10.43 3.97
CA ASP A 138 15.25 -9.92 5.11
C ASP A 138 14.36 -9.76 6.37
N VAL A 139 13.05 -9.99 6.26
CA VAL A 139 12.12 -9.95 7.38
C VAL A 139 12.53 -11.02 8.40
N LYS A 140 12.72 -10.59 9.65
CA LYS A 140 13.06 -11.47 10.77
C LYS A 140 11.84 -11.75 11.62
N ALA A 141 11.82 -12.92 12.28
CA ALA A 141 10.76 -13.26 13.23
C ALA A 141 10.61 -12.21 14.35
N SER A 142 11.71 -11.57 14.74
CA SER A 142 11.75 -10.48 15.73
C SER A 142 11.18 -9.14 15.24
N ASN A 143 10.92 -8.97 13.94
CA ASN A 143 10.22 -7.79 13.44
C ASN A 143 8.73 -7.91 13.78
N THR A 144 8.33 -7.33 14.90
CA THR A 144 6.93 -7.29 15.36
C THR A 144 6.14 -6.21 14.64
N ILE A 145 6.76 -5.07 14.35
CA ILE A 145 6.16 -3.94 13.63
C ILE A 145 7.00 -3.65 12.39
N VAL A 146 6.36 -3.61 11.22
CA VAL A 146 7.01 -3.36 9.94
C VAL A 146 6.21 -2.35 9.10
N SER A 147 6.88 -1.70 8.15
CA SER A 147 6.26 -0.81 7.16
C SER A 147 6.25 -1.47 5.78
N ASN A 148 5.10 -1.50 5.12
CA ASN A 148 4.94 -1.92 3.73
C ASN A 148 5.20 -0.76 2.74
N ALA A 149 6.07 0.18 3.13
CA ALA A 149 6.46 1.35 2.35
C ALA A 149 5.27 2.18 1.83
N SER A 150 5.41 2.81 0.65
CA SER A 150 4.33 3.49 -0.07
C SER A 150 4.03 2.79 -1.40
N CYS A 151 2.88 3.10 -2.01
CA CYS A 151 2.54 2.67 -3.37
C CYS A 151 3.67 2.99 -4.39
N THR A 152 4.19 4.22 -4.39
CA THR A 152 5.28 4.62 -5.28
C THR A 152 6.59 3.89 -4.96
N THR A 153 6.88 3.60 -3.69
CA THR A 153 8.06 2.79 -3.33
C THR A 153 7.94 1.36 -3.82
N ASN A 154 6.75 0.74 -3.70
CA ASN A 154 6.49 -0.61 -4.21
C ASN A 154 6.58 -0.68 -5.75
N CYS A 155 6.23 0.40 -6.45
CA CYS A 155 6.42 0.50 -7.91
C CYS A 155 7.89 0.73 -8.29
N LEU A 156 8.58 1.65 -7.62
CA LEU A 156 9.96 2.06 -7.98
C LEU A 156 11.02 1.01 -7.58
N ALA A 157 10.89 0.39 -6.40
CA ALA A 157 11.97 -0.44 -5.85
C ALA A 157 12.31 -1.67 -6.72
N PRO A 158 11.35 -2.45 -7.26
CA PRO A 158 11.65 -3.54 -8.19
C PRO A 158 12.43 -3.07 -9.43
N MET A 159 11.98 -1.98 -10.06
CA MET A 159 12.62 -1.41 -11.25
C MET A 159 14.06 -0.95 -10.94
N ALA A 160 14.23 -0.23 -9.83
CA ALA A 160 15.54 0.23 -9.39
C ALA A 160 16.47 -0.94 -9.03
N LYS A 161 15.94 -2.00 -8.40
CA LYS A 161 16.71 -3.21 -8.07
C LYS A 161 17.22 -3.91 -9.32
N VAL A 162 16.35 -4.18 -10.30
CA VAL A 162 16.76 -4.84 -11.55
C VAL A 162 17.85 -4.05 -12.26
N LEU A 163 17.69 -2.74 -12.40
CA LEU A 163 18.69 -1.88 -13.04
C LEU A 163 20.01 -1.86 -12.26
N ASN A 164 19.95 -1.69 -10.94
CA ASN A 164 21.13 -1.61 -10.10
C ASN A 164 21.91 -2.92 -10.06
N ASP A 165 21.23 -4.06 -9.90
CA ASP A 165 21.89 -5.36 -9.76
C ASP A 165 22.58 -5.78 -11.07
N ASN A 166 22.03 -5.41 -12.24
CA ASN A 166 22.59 -5.77 -13.54
C ASN A 166 23.62 -4.76 -14.05
N PHE A 167 23.29 -3.47 -13.98
CA PHE A 167 24.02 -2.40 -14.66
C PHE A 167 24.67 -1.38 -13.74
N GLY A 168 24.30 -1.35 -12.45
CA GLY A 168 24.69 -0.30 -11.50
C GLY A 168 24.01 1.03 -11.84
N ILE A 169 23.34 1.63 -10.85
CA ILE A 169 22.81 3.00 -11.00
C ILE A 169 23.86 3.96 -10.46
N GLU A 170 24.26 4.97 -11.23
CA GLU A 170 25.14 6.06 -10.76
C GLU A 170 24.31 7.20 -10.16
N GLU A 171 23.30 7.67 -10.90
CA GLU A 171 22.31 8.66 -10.46
C GLU A 171 20.96 8.42 -11.14
N ALA A 172 19.89 8.83 -10.48
CA ALA A 172 18.53 8.62 -10.94
C ALA A 172 17.58 9.75 -10.52
N LEU A 173 16.71 10.12 -11.45
CA LEU A 173 15.60 11.04 -11.23
C LEU A 173 14.29 10.31 -11.51
N MET A 174 13.43 10.26 -10.49
CA MET A 174 12.11 9.66 -10.59
C MET A 174 11.01 10.74 -10.65
N THR A 175 10.08 10.57 -11.58
CA THR A 175 8.83 11.33 -11.61
C THR A 175 7.66 10.37 -11.50
N THR A 176 6.77 10.57 -10.54
CA THR A 176 5.51 9.83 -10.50
C THR A 176 4.34 10.71 -10.94
N VAL A 177 3.63 10.29 -11.99
CA VAL A 177 2.32 10.84 -12.34
C VAL A 177 1.30 10.00 -11.60
N HIS A 178 0.74 10.59 -10.55
CA HIS A 178 0.08 9.86 -9.49
C HIS A 178 -1.39 10.25 -9.41
N ALA A 179 -2.27 9.27 -9.25
CA ALA A 179 -3.68 9.50 -9.01
C ALA A 179 -3.91 10.37 -7.78
N THR A 180 -5.03 11.07 -7.77
CA THR A 180 -5.46 11.81 -6.59
C THR A 180 -5.76 10.86 -5.44
N THR A 181 -5.46 11.29 -4.22
CA THR A 181 -5.71 10.52 -2.99
C THR A 181 -6.59 11.32 -2.04
N ALA A 182 -7.06 10.69 -0.97
CA ALA A 182 -7.87 11.34 0.08
C ALA A 182 -7.16 12.52 0.80
N THR A 183 -5.88 12.76 0.53
CA THR A 183 -5.11 13.88 1.10
C THR A 183 -5.14 15.15 0.27
N GLN A 184 -5.73 15.12 -0.94
CA GLN A 184 -5.99 16.33 -1.73
C GLN A 184 -7.46 16.71 -1.58
N MET A 185 -7.77 17.98 -1.84
CA MET A 185 -9.09 18.52 -1.66
C MET A 185 -9.95 18.35 -2.92
N THR A 186 -11.23 18.05 -2.75
CA THR A 186 -12.20 18.03 -3.87
C THR A 186 -12.42 19.42 -4.44
N VAL A 187 -12.45 20.44 -3.58
CA VAL A 187 -12.56 21.88 -3.91
C VAL A 187 -11.46 22.66 -3.20
N ASP A 188 -11.14 23.86 -3.67
CA ASP A 188 -10.07 24.66 -3.07
C ASP A 188 -10.33 24.90 -1.56
N GLY A 189 -9.30 24.71 -0.73
CA GLY A 189 -9.42 24.77 0.73
C GLY A 189 -8.08 24.87 1.44
N PRO A 190 -8.08 25.02 2.78
CA PRO A 190 -6.86 25.17 3.56
C PRO A 190 -6.05 23.86 3.54
N SER A 191 -4.74 23.99 3.30
CA SER A 191 -3.79 22.87 3.30
C SER A 191 -2.82 23.00 4.46
N GLN A 192 -2.62 21.90 5.18
CA GLN A 192 -1.69 21.83 6.32
C GLN A 192 -0.24 21.59 5.90
N LYS A 193 0.01 21.27 4.62
CA LYS A 193 1.32 20.84 4.12
C LYS A 193 2.01 21.91 3.28
N ASP A 194 1.31 22.40 2.26
CA ASP A 194 1.83 23.38 1.30
C ASP A 194 0.69 24.07 0.52
N TRP A 195 1.02 25.19 -0.13
CA TRP A 195 0.07 26.00 -0.92
C TRP A 195 -0.61 25.23 -2.06
N ARG A 196 0.07 24.24 -2.65
CA ARG A 196 -0.44 23.49 -3.81
C ARG A 196 -1.46 22.44 -3.38
N GLY A 197 -1.28 21.84 -2.20
CA GLY A 197 -2.21 20.85 -1.63
C GLY A 197 -3.59 21.41 -1.33
N GLY A 198 -3.76 22.73 -1.26
CA GLY A 198 -5.04 23.38 -1.06
C GLY A 198 -5.88 23.54 -2.33
N ARG A 199 -5.34 23.15 -3.49
CA ARG A 199 -6.05 23.26 -4.78
C ARG A 199 -6.90 22.03 -5.06
N SER A 200 -8.01 22.22 -5.76
CA SER A 200 -8.92 21.15 -6.17
C SER A 200 -8.21 20.13 -7.04
N ALA A 201 -8.25 18.87 -6.63
CA ALA A 201 -7.67 17.76 -7.35
C ALA A 201 -8.44 17.36 -8.61
N LEU A 202 -9.69 17.84 -8.76
CA LEU A 202 -10.52 17.57 -9.93
C LEU A 202 -10.05 18.34 -11.18
N LEU A 203 -9.35 19.45 -10.99
CA LEU A 203 -9.08 20.42 -12.06
C LEU A 203 -7.58 20.75 -12.23
N ASN A 204 -6.71 20.18 -11.40
CA ASN A 204 -5.31 20.56 -11.36
C ASN A 204 -4.38 19.36 -11.54
N ILE A 205 -3.26 19.62 -12.21
CA ILE A 205 -2.03 18.86 -12.02
C ILE A 205 -1.31 19.52 -10.85
N ILE A 206 -1.12 18.80 -9.73
CA ILE A 206 -0.57 19.35 -8.48
C ILE A 206 0.83 18.79 -8.26
N PRO A 207 1.91 19.58 -8.49
CA PRO A 207 3.26 19.15 -8.17
C PRO A 207 3.44 19.02 -6.65
N ALA A 208 3.94 17.87 -6.22
CA ALA A 208 4.12 17.50 -4.82
C ALA A 208 5.47 16.83 -4.57
N SER A 209 5.96 16.91 -3.33
CA SER A 209 7.08 16.08 -2.88
C SER A 209 6.64 14.62 -2.72
N THR A 210 7.56 13.69 -3.00
CA THR A 210 7.39 12.26 -2.74
C THR A 210 8.49 11.75 -1.82
N GLY A 211 8.12 10.93 -0.84
CA GLY A 211 9.06 10.25 0.04
C GLY A 211 9.67 8.99 -0.59
N ALA A 212 9.19 8.56 -1.75
CA ALA A 212 9.55 7.28 -2.33
C ALA A 212 11.05 7.16 -2.63
N ALA A 213 11.67 8.25 -3.11
CA ALA A 213 13.11 8.27 -3.37
C ALA A 213 13.94 7.93 -2.12
N LYS A 214 13.59 8.55 -0.98
CA LYS A 214 14.22 8.26 0.33
C LYS A 214 13.83 6.90 0.89
N ALA A 215 12.61 6.44 0.63
CA ALA A 215 12.14 5.14 1.11
C ALA A 215 12.82 3.99 0.38
N VAL A 216 13.11 4.13 -0.92
CA VAL A 216 13.85 3.12 -1.69
C VAL A 216 15.23 2.88 -1.13
N THR A 217 15.94 3.89 -0.60
CA THR A 217 17.27 3.67 0.00
C THR A 217 17.22 2.84 1.28
N LYS A 218 16.09 2.80 1.99
CA LYS A 218 15.88 1.87 3.11
C LYS A 218 15.70 0.42 2.66
N VAL A 219 15.22 0.22 1.43
CA VAL A 219 14.93 -1.09 0.82
C VAL A 219 16.14 -1.59 0.02
N ILE A 220 16.87 -0.68 -0.63
CA ILE A 220 18.05 -0.92 -1.46
C ILE A 220 19.15 0.07 -1.01
N PRO A 221 19.92 -0.27 0.05
CA PRO A 221 20.91 0.66 0.63
C PRO A 221 21.96 1.17 -0.35
N ALA A 222 22.31 0.38 -1.37
CA ALA A 222 23.26 0.76 -2.42
C ALA A 222 22.84 2.01 -3.25
N LEU A 223 21.57 2.43 -3.15
CA LEU A 223 21.03 3.61 -3.85
C LEU A 223 21.03 4.88 -3.00
N GLU A 224 21.59 4.85 -1.79
CA GLU A 224 21.71 6.03 -0.95
C GLU A 224 22.48 7.16 -1.67
N GLY A 225 21.91 8.37 -1.68
CA GLY A 225 22.48 9.53 -2.37
C GLY A 225 22.35 9.52 -3.89
N LYS A 226 21.90 8.41 -4.51
CA LYS A 226 21.84 8.25 -5.96
C LYS A 226 20.49 8.63 -6.57
N LEU A 227 19.41 8.63 -5.78
CA LEU A 227 18.04 8.77 -6.30
C LEU A 227 17.28 9.93 -5.66
N THR A 228 16.68 10.77 -6.49
CA THR A 228 15.74 11.82 -6.09
C THR A 228 14.47 11.78 -6.93
N GLY A 229 13.45 12.54 -6.57
CA GLY A 229 12.24 12.56 -7.38
C GLY A 229 11.14 13.51 -6.95
N MET A 230 10.12 13.59 -7.80
CA MET A 230 8.95 14.44 -7.64
C MET A 230 7.66 13.70 -8.01
N ALA A 231 6.52 14.26 -7.61
CA ALA A 231 5.21 13.74 -7.96
C ALA A 231 4.35 14.82 -8.61
N PHE A 232 3.49 14.40 -9.53
CA PHE A 232 2.40 15.19 -10.08
C PHE A 232 1.10 14.48 -9.76
N ARG A 233 0.26 15.06 -8.90
CA ARG A 233 -1.09 14.53 -8.68
C ARG A 233 -1.98 14.96 -9.83
N VAL A 234 -2.63 14.01 -10.49
CA VAL A 234 -3.50 14.27 -11.64
C VAL A 234 -4.95 13.89 -11.33
N PRO A 235 -5.94 14.43 -12.07
CA PRO A 235 -7.37 14.16 -11.87
C PRO A 235 -7.81 12.74 -12.28
N THR A 236 -7.17 11.72 -11.74
CA THR A 236 -7.55 10.30 -11.87
C THR A 236 -7.81 9.70 -10.48
N ALA A 237 -8.78 8.79 -10.40
CA ALA A 237 -9.20 8.19 -9.13
C ALA A 237 -8.26 7.05 -8.67
N ASP A 238 -7.59 6.39 -9.62
CA ASP A 238 -6.60 5.36 -9.38
C ASP A 238 -5.67 5.21 -10.59
N VAL A 239 -4.69 4.31 -10.47
CA VAL A 239 -3.61 4.03 -11.41
C VAL A 239 -2.63 5.18 -11.47
N SER A 240 -1.35 4.85 -11.46
CA SER A 240 -0.25 5.80 -11.42
C SER A 240 0.92 5.21 -12.18
N VAL A 241 1.80 6.07 -12.66
CA VAL A 241 3.02 5.66 -13.37
C VAL A 241 4.23 6.27 -12.68
N VAL A 242 5.32 5.52 -12.69
CA VAL A 242 6.65 5.98 -12.31
C VAL A 242 7.50 6.02 -13.57
N ASP A 243 7.97 7.21 -13.91
CA ASP A 243 9.04 7.43 -14.87
C ASP A 243 10.36 7.49 -14.11
N LEU A 244 11.35 6.72 -14.55
CA LEU A 244 12.67 6.65 -13.93
C LEU A 244 13.74 6.90 -15.00
N THR A 245 14.37 8.06 -14.92
CA THR A 245 15.54 8.40 -15.74
C THR A 245 16.80 8.05 -14.95
N VAL A 246 17.73 7.30 -15.56
CA VAL A 246 18.95 6.81 -14.90
C VAL A 246 20.19 7.09 -15.74
N ARG A 247 21.31 7.34 -15.06
CA ARG A 247 22.66 7.15 -15.59
C ARG A 247 23.20 5.85 -14.99
N LEU A 248 23.59 4.91 -15.85
CA LEU A 248 24.06 3.59 -15.45
C LEU A 248 25.59 3.54 -15.45
N GLU A 249 26.16 2.71 -14.58
CA GLU A 249 27.61 2.51 -14.49
C GLU A 249 28.12 1.65 -15.66
N LYS A 250 27.30 0.72 -16.16
CA LYS A 250 27.59 -0.12 -17.34
C LYS A 250 26.82 0.36 -18.56
N GLU A 251 27.51 0.45 -19.69
CA GLU A 251 26.88 0.64 -21.00
C GLU A 251 25.97 -0.57 -21.31
N THR A 252 24.79 -0.28 -21.87
CA THR A 252 23.76 -1.28 -22.14
C THR A 252 22.87 -0.84 -23.29
N SER A 253 22.15 -1.78 -23.88
CA SER A 253 21.15 -1.56 -24.91
C SER A 253 19.73 -1.70 -24.38
N TYR A 254 18.77 -1.15 -25.12
CA TYR A 254 17.33 -1.33 -24.81
C TYR A 254 16.94 -2.81 -24.71
N GLU A 255 17.51 -3.67 -25.56
CA GLU A 255 17.23 -5.10 -25.57
C GLU A 255 17.79 -5.82 -24.34
N GLU A 256 18.96 -5.41 -23.85
CA GLU A 256 19.54 -5.95 -22.61
C GLU A 256 18.74 -5.52 -21.38
N ILE A 257 18.27 -4.27 -21.33
CA ILE A 257 17.37 -3.79 -20.28
C ILE A 257 16.09 -4.63 -20.29
N LYS A 258 15.41 -4.78 -21.43
CA LYS A 258 14.20 -5.60 -21.52
C LYS A 258 14.41 -7.04 -21.01
N LYS A 259 15.52 -7.68 -21.38
CA LYS A 259 15.86 -9.03 -20.93
C LYS A 259 16.05 -9.10 -19.42
N ALA A 260 16.63 -8.05 -18.81
CA ALA A 260 16.78 -7.96 -17.37
C ALA A 260 15.43 -7.90 -16.63
N PHE A 261 14.40 -7.30 -17.24
CA PHE A 261 13.08 -7.11 -16.63
C PHE A 261 12.14 -8.33 -16.71
N THR A 262 12.63 -9.53 -17.02
CA THR A 262 11.79 -10.73 -17.14
C THR A 262 11.28 -11.26 -15.79
N PRO A 263 10.11 -11.94 -15.73
CA PRO A 263 9.59 -12.55 -14.49
C PRO A 263 10.57 -13.53 -13.83
N THR A 264 11.42 -14.18 -14.63
CA THR A 264 12.54 -15.03 -14.16
C THR A 264 13.54 -14.29 -13.28
N ASN A 265 13.67 -12.97 -13.45
CA ASN A 265 14.59 -12.14 -12.69
C ASN A 265 13.89 -11.39 -11.53
N HIS A 266 12.56 -11.25 -11.55
CA HIS A 266 11.79 -10.64 -10.47
C HIS A 266 10.29 -11.01 -10.53
N GLU A 267 9.82 -11.83 -9.59
CA GLU A 267 8.47 -12.44 -9.59
C GLU A 267 7.28 -11.45 -9.54
N LEU A 268 7.51 -10.20 -9.14
CA LEU A 268 6.46 -9.18 -9.02
C LEU A 268 6.45 -8.13 -10.14
N LEU A 269 7.34 -8.25 -11.12
CA LEU A 269 7.30 -7.39 -12.30
C LEU A 269 6.43 -8.05 -13.36
N LEU A 270 5.24 -7.50 -13.58
CA LEU A 270 4.44 -7.80 -14.76
C LEU A 270 4.96 -6.94 -15.91
N ILE A 271 5.37 -7.58 -17.01
CA ILE A 271 5.68 -6.87 -18.26
C ILE A 271 4.47 -7.02 -19.19
N PRO A 272 3.66 -5.97 -19.39
CA PRO A 272 2.61 -6.02 -20.40
C PRO A 272 3.26 -6.11 -21.79
N GLU A 273 2.94 -7.16 -22.54
CA GLU A 273 3.43 -7.37 -23.92
C GLU A 273 2.74 -6.44 -24.94
N HIS A 274 1.80 -5.59 -24.51
CA HIS A 274 0.96 -4.79 -25.38
C HIS A 274 0.95 -3.29 -25.03
N ARG A 275 0.99 -2.44 -26.07
CA ARG A 275 0.78 -0.98 -25.98
C ARG A 275 -0.70 -0.65 -25.72
N LYS A 276 -1.27 -1.07 -24.59
CA LYS A 276 -2.64 -0.70 -24.23
C LYS A 276 -2.64 0.06 -22.91
N ILE A 277 -2.82 1.37 -23.00
CA ILE A 277 -3.38 2.14 -21.88
C ILE A 277 -4.87 1.82 -21.88
N ASN A 278 -5.23 0.69 -21.29
CA ASN A 278 -6.63 0.41 -21.00
C ASN A 278 -6.91 0.86 -19.58
N HIS A 279 -8.09 1.43 -19.37
CA HIS A 279 -8.64 1.81 -18.06
C HIS A 279 -8.83 0.61 -17.09
N PHE A 280 -8.28 -0.56 -17.43
CA PHE A 280 -8.75 -1.90 -17.02
C PHE A 280 -7.64 -2.88 -16.59
N GLU A 281 -6.39 -2.48 -16.33
CA GLU A 281 -5.38 -3.36 -15.69
C GLU A 281 -5.57 -3.46 -14.16
N LEU A 282 -6.79 -3.27 -13.64
CA LEU A 282 -7.04 -3.14 -12.20
C LEU A 282 -7.33 -4.46 -11.48
N THR A 283 -7.58 -5.57 -12.19
CA THR A 283 -7.99 -6.85 -11.54
C THR A 283 -7.68 -8.17 -12.26
N GLU A 284 -7.20 -8.19 -13.52
CA GLU A 284 -7.16 -9.46 -14.30
C GLU A 284 -5.83 -10.23 -14.32
N GLU A 285 -4.71 -9.67 -13.85
CA GLU A 285 -3.39 -10.33 -14.00
C GLU A 285 -2.71 -10.78 -12.70
N ILE A 286 -3.51 -10.99 -11.63
CA ILE A 286 -3.08 -11.76 -10.45
C ILE A 286 -4.10 -12.89 -10.23
N LYS A 287 -4.02 -13.90 -11.09
CA LYS A 287 -4.55 -15.26 -10.85
C LYS A 287 -3.37 -16.22 -10.92
#